data_AF-A1E4T9-F1
#
_entry.id   AF-A1E4T9-F1
#
_cell.length_a   1.000
_cell.length_b   1.000
_cell.length_c   1.000
_cell.angle_alpha   90.00
_cell.angle_beta   90.00
_cell.angle_gamma   90.00
#
_symmetry.space_group_name_H-M   'P 1'
#
loop_
_entity.id
_entity.type
_entity.pdbx_description
1 polymer ?
#
loop_
_entity_poly.entity_id
_entity_poly.type
_entity_poly.pdbx_seq_one_letter_code
_entity_poly.pdbx_strand_id
1 'polypeptide(L)' 'ARTEWVREGQVPLQSLSANIDYCFRTAKTIYGILGIKIWICQKNVPHVTTKKNKIS' A
#
# COMPACT_ATOMS: atom_id res chain seq x y z
N ALA A 1 15.59 10.11 -15.56
CA ALA A 1 14.54 9.73 -14.59
C ALA A 1 15.20 9.44 -13.25
N ARG A 2 14.69 10.01 -12.15
CA ARG A 2 15.22 9.78 -10.79
C ARG A 2 14.22 8.93 -10.00
N THR A 3 14.73 8.16 -9.04
CA THR A 3 13.89 7.32 -8.18
C THR A 3 14.19 7.68 -6.73
N GLU A 4 13.20 8.27 -6.07
CA GLU A 4 13.27 8.65 -4.65
C GLU A 4 12.51 7.64 -3.80
N TRP A 5 12.99 7.42 -2.58
CA TRP A 5 12.39 6.48 -1.63
C TRP A 5 12.36 7.08 -0.24
N VAL A 6 11.18 7.08 0.37
CA VAL A 6 10.98 7.50 1.76
C VAL A 6 10.39 6.31 2.51
N ARG A 7 10.88 6.06 3.73
CA ARG A 7 10.41 4.97 4.58
C ARG A 7 10.20 5.49 5.99
N GLU A 8 9.11 5.08 6.59
CA GLU A 8 8.79 5.34 7.98
C GLU A 8 8.44 4.01 8.66
N GLY A 9 9.05 3.73 9.81
CA GLY A 9 8.86 2.46 10.53
C GLY A 9 9.60 1.25 9.93
N GLN A 10 9.15 0.04 10.30
CA GLN A 10 9.74 -1.22 9.86
C GLN A 10 8.85 -1.94 8.85
N VAL A 11 9.44 -2.38 7.74
CA VAL A 11 8.77 -3.19 6.70
C VAL A 11 9.52 -4.51 6.56
N PRO A 12 9.06 -5.58 7.22
CA PRO A 12 9.74 -6.88 7.19
C PRO A 12 9.45 -7.62 5.87
N LEU A 13 10.20 -7.28 4.81
CA LEU A 13 10.04 -7.85 3.47
C LEU A 13 10.32 -9.37 3.37
N GLN A 14 11.07 -9.93 4.31
CA GLN A 14 11.42 -11.35 4.33
C GLN A 14 10.44 -12.21 5.15
N SER A 15 9.55 -11.59 5.93
CA SER A 15 8.60 -12.31 6.77
C SER A 15 7.31 -12.60 6.00
N LEU A 16 7.13 -13.85 5.56
CA LEU A 16 5.94 -14.32 4.83
C LEU A 16 4.62 -14.14 5.61
N SER A 17 4.67 -14.14 6.95
CA SER A 17 3.51 -13.92 7.81
C SER A 17 3.20 -12.43 8.08
N ALA A 18 3.99 -11.51 7.53
CA ALA A 18 3.72 -10.08 7.70
C ALA A 18 2.55 -9.66 6.79
N ASN A 19 1.58 -8.96 7.37
CA ASN A 19 0.49 -8.36 6.61
C ASN A 19 1.00 -7.10 5.89
N ILE A 20 1.40 -7.27 4.63
CA ILE A 20 1.95 -6.20 3.79
C ILE A 20 1.03 -6.02 2.57
N ASP A 21 0.46 -4.84 2.45
CA ASP A 21 -0.27 -4.44 1.24
C ASP A 21 0.67 -3.74 0.26
N TYR A 22 0.61 -4.15 -1.00
CA TYR A 22 1.33 -3.52 -2.10
C TYR A 22 0.36 -2.83 -3.05
N CYS A 23 0.70 -1.60 -3.44
CA CYS A 23 -0.02 -0.87 -4.47
C CYS A 23 0.95 -0.22 -5.45
N PHE A 24 0.61 -0.32 -6.74
CA PHE A 24 1.30 0.39 -7.79
C PHE A 24 0.32 1.28 -8.55
N ARG A 25 0.67 2.55 -8.69
CA ARG A 25 -0.12 3.48 -9.49
C ARG A 25 0.74 4.46 -10.25
N THR A 26 0.21 4.87 -11.38
CA THR A 26 0.85 5.83 -12.25
C THR A 26 0.19 7.20 -12.09
N ALA A 27 0.97 8.24 -11.80
CA ALA A 27 0.52 9.62 -11.77
C ALA A 27 0.85 10.31 -13.09
N LYS A 28 -0.16 10.95 -13.70
CA LYS A 28 0.02 11.80 -14.88
C LYS A 28 0.26 13.23 -14.41
N THR A 29 1.39 13.79 -14.78
CA THR A 29 1.79 15.16 -14.48
C THR A 29 2.07 15.92 -15.78
N ILE A 30 2.17 17.25 -15.72
CA ILE A 30 2.47 18.09 -16.88
C ILE A 30 3.82 17.75 -17.55
N TYR A 31 4.76 17.20 -16.78
CA TYR A 31 6.09 16.81 -17.27
C TYR A 31 6.17 15.33 -17.69
N GLY A 32 5.05 14.61 -17.62
CA GLY A 32 4.97 13.21 -18.02
C GLY A 32 4.44 12.29 -16.92
N ILE A 33 4.89 11.04 -16.96
CA ILE A 33 4.29 9.94 -16.22
C ILE A 33 5.23 9.51 -15.09
N LEU A 34 4.74 9.53 -13.84
CA LEU A 34 5.47 9.10 -12.65
C LEU A 34 4.91 7.76 -12.15
N GLY A 35 5.77 6.76 -11.98
CA GLY A 35 5.41 5.48 -11.38
C GLY A 35 5.59 5.52 -9.86
N ILE A 36 4.51 5.30 -9.11
CA ILE A 36 4.49 5.34 -7.65
C ILE A 36 4.24 3.91 -7.13
N LYS A 37 5.16 3.42 -6.29
CA LYS A 37 5.04 2.14 -5.60
C LYS A 37 4.92 2.37 -4.09
N ILE A 38 3.96 1.72 -3.47
CA ILE A 38 3.63 1.89 -2.05
C ILE A 38 3.57 0.51 -1.40
N TRP A 39 4.21 0.38 -0.24
CA TRP A 39 4.12 -0.78 0.64
C TRP A 39 3.62 -0.31 2.00
N ILE A 40 2.56 -0.93 2.50
CA ILE A 40 1.96 -0.61 3.80
C ILE A 40 2.04 -1.87 4.65
N CYS A 41 2.78 -1.80 5.75
CA CYS A 41 2.81 -2.87 6.74
C CYS A 41 1.76 -2.58 7.81
N GLN A 42 0.66 -3.36 7.82
CA GLN A 42 -0.39 -3.20 8.83
C GLN A 42 -0.03 -3.98 10.10
N LYS A 43 -0.14 -3.33 11.26
CA LYS A 43 -0.05 -4.02 12.55
C LYS A 43 -1.39 -4.64 12.88
N ASN A 44 -1.50 -5.95 12.64
CA ASN A 44 -2.52 -6.88 13.15
C ASN A 44 -3.90 -6.26 13.45
N VAL A 45 -4.49 -5.60 12.46
CA VAL A 45 -5.92 -5.30 12.48
C VAL A 45 -6.62 -6.52 11.90
N PRO A 46 -7.44 -7.27 12.67
CA PRO A 46 -8.25 -8.32 12.09
C PRO A 46 -9.12 -7.64 11.03
N HIS A 47 -9.16 -8.24 9.83
CA HIS A 47 -10.06 -7.79 8.78
C HIS A 47 -11.49 -7.95 9.30
N VAL A 48 -12.03 -6.89 9.91
CA VAL A 48 -13.44 -6.84 10.26
C VAL A 48 -14.15 -6.75 8.92
N THR A 49 -14.61 -7.88 8.43
CA THR A 49 -15.51 -7.95 7.29
C THR A 49 -16.81 -7.28 7.73
N THR A 50 -16.88 -5.97 7.61
CA THR A 50 -18.12 -5.22 7.84
C THR A 50 -19.08 -5.63 6.73
N LYS A 51 -19.88 -6.67 6.99
CA LYS A 51 -21.04 -7.01 6.15
C LYS A 51 -21.91 -5.77 6.13
N LYS A 52 -21.89 -5.04 5.02
CA LYS A 52 -22.89 -4.02 4.72
C LYS A 52 -24.20 -4.78 4.52
N ASN A 53 -24.96 -4.97 5.60
CA ASN A 53 -26.35 -5.38 5.52
C ASN A 53 -27.09 -4.28 4.75
N LYS A 54 -27.35 -4.54 3.47
CA LYS A 54 -28.26 -3.75 2.65
C LYS A 54 -29.66 -4.23 2.99
N ILE A 55 -30.23 -3.69 4.08
CA ILE A 55 -31.66 -3.81 4.34
C ILE A 55 -32.30 -2.63 3.62
N SER A 56 -32.89 -2.93 2.45
CA SER A 56 -33.98 -2.23 1.79
C SER A 56 -34.34 -3.01 0.54
#